data_AF-A0A352SB60-F1
#
_entry.id   AF-A0A352SB60-F1
#
_cell.length_a   1.000
_cell.length_b   1.000
_cell.length_c   1.000
_cell.angle_alpha   90.00
_cell.angle_beta   90.00
_cell.angle_gamma   90.00
#
_symmetry.space_group_name_H-M   'P 1'
#
loop_
_entity.id
_entity.type
_entity.pdbx_description
1 polymer ?
#
loop_
_entity_poly.entity_id
_entity_poly.type
_entity_poly.pdbx_seq_one_letter_code
_entity_poly.pdbx_strand_id
1 'polypeptide(L)'
;SHSYGEYVFDWAWADAYRQHGIPYYPKWLAAIPFTPVRGARLLAEDELSRRVLLRFALALAQESELSSLHVLFPSDHEADLMDEAGMMMRHGVQFHWSNPGYENFDAFLATLSQKKRKNIRAERRRV
;
A
#
# COMPACT_ATOMS: atom_id res chain seq x y z
N SER A 1 2.84 -18.17 4.89
CA SER A 1 1.99 -16.97 4.95
C SER A 1 2.19 -16.18 3.66
N HIS A 2 1.15 -15.59 3.06
CA HIS A 2 1.22 -14.91 1.75
C HIS A 2 0.68 -13.46 1.80
N SER A 3 1.22 -12.56 0.99
CA SER A 3 0.96 -11.10 1.03
C SER A 3 -0.35 -10.63 0.35
N TYR A 4 -1.30 -11.53 0.06
CA TYR A 4 -2.52 -11.16 -0.71
C TYR A 4 -3.38 -10.09 -0.03
N GLY A 5 -3.41 -10.03 1.30
CA GLY A 5 -4.19 -9.03 2.06
C GLY A 5 -3.64 -7.61 1.99
N GLU A 6 -2.42 -7.43 1.48
CA GLU A 6 -1.70 -6.16 1.45
C GLU A 6 -2.03 -5.33 0.20
N TYR A 7 -2.56 -5.95 -0.86
CA TYR A 7 -2.73 -5.38 -2.21
C TYR A 7 -1.46 -4.71 -2.77
N VAL A 8 -0.30 -5.01 -2.17
CA VAL A 8 1.03 -4.63 -2.61
C VAL A 8 1.77 -5.92 -2.91
N PHE A 9 1.91 -6.23 -4.20
CA PHE A 9 2.66 -7.41 -4.62
C PHE A 9 4.16 -7.16 -4.41
N ASP A 10 4.77 -8.00 -3.60
CA ASP A 10 6.18 -7.98 -3.21
C ASP A 10 6.99 -9.12 -3.86
N TRP A 11 6.46 -9.68 -4.94
CA TRP A 11 7.08 -10.81 -5.65
C TRP A 11 8.50 -10.51 -6.11
N ALA A 12 8.78 -9.28 -6.53
CA ALA A 12 10.12 -8.84 -6.91
C ALA A 12 11.12 -8.90 -5.73
N TRP A 13 10.68 -8.55 -4.52
CA TRP A 13 11.51 -8.62 -3.31
C TRP A 13 11.72 -10.07 -2.89
N ALA A 14 10.64 -10.86 -2.86
CA ALA A 14 10.71 -12.28 -2.55
C ALA A 14 11.64 -13.03 -3.52
N ASP A 15 11.60 -12.67 -4.81
CA ASP A 15 12.47 -13.27 -5.82
C ASP A 15 13.94 -12.86 -5.64
N ALA A 16 14.22 -11.58 -5.37
CA ALA A 16 15.58 -11.11 -5.12
C ALA A 16 16.21 -11.81 -3.91
N TYR A 17 15.49 -11.89 -2.79
CA TYR A 17 15.93 -12.60 -1.59
C TYR A 17 16.21 -14.09 -1.88
N ARG A 18 15.33 -14.74 -2.63
CA ARG A 18 15.49 -16.13 -3.08
C ARG A 18 16.75 -16.34 -3.92
N GLN A 19 17.06 -15.42 -4.85
CA GLN A 19 18.28 -15.48 -5.66
C GLN A 19 19.55 -15.39 -4.82
N HIS A 20 19.49 -14.76 -3.64
CA HIS A 20 20.60 -14.67 -2.69
C HIS A 20 20.56 -15.72 -1.57
N GLY A 21 19.62 -16.66 -1.61
CA GLY A 21 19.48 -17.70 -0.59
C GLY A 21 18.99 -17.21 0.78
N ILE A 22 18.39 -16.01 0.83
CA ILE A 22 17.88 -15.39 2.05
C ILE A 22 16.36 -15.61 2.13
N PRO A 23 15.80 -16.04 3.27
CA PRO A 23 14.36 -16.13 3.43
C PRO A 23 13.74 -14.72 3.52
N TYR A 24 12.81 -14.42 2.60
CA TYR A 24 12.05 -13.16 2.64
C TYR A 24 10.86 -13.21 3.61
N TYR A 25 10.31 -14.40 3.89
CA TYR A 25 9.22 -14.55 4.86
C TYR A 25 9.70 -15.34 6.09
N PRO A 26 9.19 -15.02 7.30
CA PRO A 26 8.19 -13.98 7.58
C PRO A 26 8.80 -12.57 7.63
N LYS A 27 7.93 -11.55 7.45
CA LYS A 27 8.23 -10.12 7.59
C LYS A 27 7.20 -9.46 8.52
N TRP A 28 7.56 -8.35 9.13
CA TRP A 28 6.60 -7.48 9.81
C TRP A 28 5.84 -6.62 8.80
N LEU A 29 4.58 -6.36 9.11
CA LEU A 29 3.71 -5.53 8.29
C LEU A 29 2.86 -4.59 9.15
N ALA A 30 2.95 -3.30 8.88
CA ALA A 30 1.98 -2.30 9.34
C ALA A 30 1.14 -1.83 8.14
N ALA A 31 -0.11 -2.28 8.07
CA ALA A 31 -1.05 -1.93 7.02
C ALA A 31 -2.48 -2.01 7.52
N ILE A 32 -3.41 -1.38 6.81
CA ILE A 32 -4.84 -1.64 6.98
C ILE A 32 -5.19 -2.89 6.14
N PRO A 33 -5.67 -3.98 6.75
CA PRO A 33 -5.98 -5.20 6.02
C PRO A 33 -7.00 -4.95 4.91
N PHE A 34 -6.72 -5.54 3.75
CA PHE A 34 -7.60 -5.52 2.58
C PHE A 34 -8.00 -4.14 2.04
N THR A 35 -7.33 -3.08 2.46
CA THR A 35 -7.67 -1.71 2.08
C THR A 35 -6.39 -0.92 1.78
N PRO A 36 -6.02 -0.72 0.51
CA PRO A 36 -4.79 -0.03 0.13
C PRO A 36 -4.95 1.50 0.23
N VAL A 37 -5.25 2.00 1.43
CA VAL A 37 -5.52 3.42 1.68
C VAL A 37 -4.45 4.04 2.56
N ARG A 38 -4.14 5.30 2.26
CA ARG A 38 -3.31 6.13 3.13
C ARG A 38 -3.98 6.34 4.48
N GLY A 39 -3.18 6.41 5.54
CA GLY A 39 -3.63 6.75 6.88
C GLY A 39 -2.53 6.57 7.91
N ALA A 40 -2.83 6.92 9.16
CA ALA A 40 -1.88 6.79 10.26
C ALA A 40 -1.39 5.34 10.40
N ARG A 41 -0.07 5.18 10.57
CA ARG A 41 0.61 3.91 10.90
C ARG A 41 1.31 3.99 12.24
N LEU A 42 1.59 5.20 12.71
CA LEU A 42 2.12 5.50 14.02
C LEU A 42 1.03 6.24 14.83
N LEU A 43 0.34 5.49 15.68
CA LEU A 43 -0.74 6.02 16.52
C LEU A 43 -0.15 6.80 17.71
N ALA A 44 0.13 8.09 17.48
CA ALA A 44 0.67 9.01 18.48
C ALA A 44 -0.06 10.35 18.44
N GLU A 45 -0.29 10.92 19.62
CA GLU A 45 -0.94 12.23 19.81
C GLU A 45 -0.06 13.40 19.37
N ASP A 46 1.26 13.27 19.58
CA ASP A 46 2.25 14.30 19.27
C ASP A 46 3.46 13.75 18.50
N GLU A 47 4.29 14.68 18.01
CA GLU A 47 5.45 14.37 17.16
C GLU A 47 6.58 13.67 17.90
N LEU A 48 6.82 14.00 19.17
CA LEU A 48 7.84 13.34 19.98
C LEU A 48 7.45 11.87 20.19
N SER A 49 6.21 11.63 20.59
CA SER A 49 5.64 10.30 20.76
C SER A 49 5.69 9.48 19.46
N ARG A 50 5.41 10.10 18.32
CA ARG A 50 5.50 9.46 16.99
C ARG A 50 6.91 8.98 16.66
N ARG A 51 7.91 9.83 16.89
CA ARG A 51 9.33 9.49 16.69
C ARG A 51 9.81 8.42 17.67
N VAL A 52 9.33 8.42 18.91
CA VAL A 52 9.61 7.36 19.89
C VAL A 52 9.03 6.02 19.41
N LEU A 53 7.76 5.99 18.96
CA LEU A 53 7.13 4.79 18.44
C LEU A 53 7.89 4.21 17.23
N LEU A 54 8.27 5.06 16.29
CA LEU A 54 9.06 4.63 15.13
C LEU A 54 10.40 4.02 15.54
N ARG A 55 11.16 4.69 16.41
CA ARG A 55 12.43 4.15 16.92
C ARG A 55 12.25 2.82 17.61
N PHE A 56 11.21 2.67 18.43
CA PHE A 56 10.91 1.42 19.12
C PHE A 56 10.53 0.31 18.14
N ALA A 57 9.70 0.61 17.13
CA ALA A 57 9.34 -0.36 16.09
C ALA A 57 10.56 -0.84 15.29
N LEU A 58 11.50 0.07 14.97
CA LEU A 58 12.75 -0.28 14.29
C LEU A 58 13.66 -1.15 15.17
N ALA A 59 13.80 -0.83 16.46
CA ALA A 59 14.56 -1.64 17.40
C ALA A 59 13.98 -3.06 17.51
N LEU A 60 12.64 -3.17 17.66
CA LEU A 60 11.96 -4.47 17.68
C LEU A 60 12.17 -5.25 16.38
N ALA A 61 12.12 -4.59 15.23
CA ALA A 61 12.36 -5.26 13.95
C ALA A 61 13.81 -5.78 13.84
N GLN A 62 14.79 -5.02 14.32
CA GLN A 62 16.21 -5.41 14.33
C GLN A 62 16.50 -6.56 15.31
N GLU A 63 15.83 -6.58 16.45
CA GLU A 63 15.94 -7.67 17.45
C GLU A 63 15.14 -8.91 17.04
N SER A 64 14.27 -8.81 16.04
CA SER A 64 13.48 -9.95 15.55
C SER A 64 14.26 -10.83 14.58
N GLU A 65 13.92 -12.11 14.51
CA GLU A 65 14.43 -13.05 13.50
C GLU A 65 13.68 -12.92 12.14
N LEU A 66 12.96 -11.81 11.92
CA LEU A 66 12.17 -11.59 10.71
C LEU A 66 12.95 -10.78 9.67
N SER A 67 12.64 -10.99 8.40
CA SER A 67 13.45 -10.51 7.29
C SER A 67 13.47 -8.98 7.13
N SER A 68 12.39 -8.31 7.55
CA SER A 68 12.10 -6.91 7.24
C SER A 68 10.87 -6.39 8.00
N LEU A 69 10.74 -5.05 8.06
CA LEU A 69 9.53 -4.33 8.45
C LEU A 69 9.00 -3.51 7.28
N HIS A 70 7.75 -3.77 6.91
CA HIS A 70 7.06 -3.05 5.84
C HIS A 70 5.95 -2.20 6.42
N VAL A 71 5.90 -0.92 6.02
CA VAL A 71 4.82 0.00 6.38
C VAL A 71 4.13 0.46 5.10
N LEU A 72 2.86 0.10 4.92
CA LEU A 72 2.15 0.34 3.67
C LEU A 72 1.19 1.52 3.79
N PHE A 73 1.28 2.44 2.82
CA PHE A 73 0.43 3.63 2.73
C PHE A 73 0.43 4.49 4.02
N PRO A 74 1.61 4.87 4.57
CA PRO A 74 1.66 5.90 5.61
C PRO A 74 1.14 7.24 5.06
N SER A 75 0.85 8.19 5.95
CA SER A 75 0.74 9.60 5.55
C SER A 75 2.07 10.12 5.00
N ASP A 76 2.06 11.19 4.20
CA ASP A 76 3.29 11.75 3.65
C ASP A 76 4.26 12.18 4.77
N HIS A 77 3.74 12.77 5.85
CA HIS A 77 4.52 13.11 7.06
C HIS A 77 5.18 11.89 7.71
N GLU A 78 4.44 10.79 7.90
CA GLU A 78 5.01 9.57 8.47
C GLU A 78 6.03 8.92 7.52
N ALA A 79 5.83 9.03 6.22
CA ALA A 79 6.76 8.53 5.21
C ALA A 79 8.10 9.27 5.31
N ASP A 80 8.07 10.59 5.44
CA ASP A 80 9.27 11.42 5.62
C ASP A 80 10.00 11.05 6.91
N LEU A 81 9.28 10.84 8.01
CA LEU A 81 9.88 10.39 9.28
C LEU A 81 10.55 9.02 9.16
N MET A 82 9.96 8.10 8.40
CA MET A 82 10.52 6.76 8.17
C MET A 82 11.78 6.82 7.31
N ASP A 83 11.80 7.68 6.28
CA ASP A 83 12.96 7.94 5.43
C ASP A 83 14.12 8.55 6.24
N GLU A 84 13.83 9.58 7.07
CA GLU A 84 14.80 10.17 8.02
C GLU A 84 15.38 9.13 8.98
N ALA A 85 14.60 8.11 9.35
CA ALA A 85 15.02 7.02 10.24
C ALA A 85 15.76 5.88 9.51
N GLY A 86 16.00 6.01 8.20
CA GLY A 86 16.77 5.05 7.40
C GLY A 86 15.96 3.91 6.78
N MET A 87 14.62 4.01 6.78
CA MET A 87 13.79 3.07 6.01
C MET A 87 13.87 3.40 4.51
N MET A 88 13.68 2.38 3.66
CA MET A 88 13.69 2.59 2.21
C MET A 88 12.30 2.97 1.69
N MET A 89 12.21 4.10 0.98
CA MET A 89 10.97 4.51 0.31
C MET A 89 10.66 3.65 -0.92
N ARG A 90 9.44 3.12 -0.99
CA ARG A 90 8.91 2.45 -2.19
C ARG A 90 7.70 3.20 -2.72
N HIS A 91 7.83 3.77 -3.90
CA HIS A 91 6.71 4.42 -4.57
C HIS A 91 5.85 3.41 -5.33
N GLY A 92 4.53 3.59 -5.23
CA GLY A 92 3.53 2.87 -6.02
C GLY A 92 2.56 3.86 -6.66
N VAL A 93 2.03 3.50 -7.83
CA VAL A 93 0.98 4.27 -8.50
C VAL A 93 -0.37 3.66 -8.14
N GLN A 94 -1.30 4.49 -7.69
CA GLN A 94 -2.69 4.10 -7.47
C GLN A 94 -3.59 4.84 -8.45
N PHE A 95 -4.55 4.12 -9.03
CA PHE A 95 -5.60 4.70 -9.83
C PHE A 95 -6.86 4.80 -8.97
N HIS A 96 -7.23 6.02 -8.58
CA HIS A 96 -8.46 6.26 -7.84
C HIS A 96 -9.54 6.69 -8.81
N TRP A 97 -10.68 6.00 -8.77
CA TRP A 97 -11.87 6.47 -9.45
C TRP A 97 -12.59 7.46 -8.53
N SER A 98 -12.79 8.68 -9.02
CA SER A 98 -13.60 9.70 -8.37
C SER A 98 -14.88 9.91 -9.17
N ASN A 99 -16.00 10.08 -8.46
CA ASN A 99 -17.24 10.50 -9.08
C ASN A 99 -17.31 12.04 -9.11
N PRO A 100 -17.17 12.71 -10.26
CA PRO A 100 -17.30 14.16 -10.37
C PRO A 100 -18.77 14.64 -10.33
N GLY A 101 -19.71 13.80 -9.90
CA GLY A 101 -21.14 14.13 -9.80
C GLY A 101 -22.04 13.43 -10.82
N TYR A 102 -21.62 12.30 -11.40
CA TYR A 102 -22.50 11.46 -12.20
C TYR A 102 -23.63 10.90 -11.33
N GLU A 103 -24.88 11.21 -11.69
CA GLU A 103 -26.07 10.71 -11.01
C GLU A 103 -26.26 9.20 -11.17
N ASN A 104 -25.81 8.66 -12.30
CA ASN A 104 -25.96 7.25 -12.63
C ASN A 104 -24.86 6.79 -13.61
N PHE A 105 -24.86 5.49 -13.90
CA PHE A 105 -23.88 4.86 -14.79
C PHE A 105 -23.96 5.39 -16.22
N ASP A 106 -25.14 5.72 -16.72
CA ASP A 106 -25.29 6.25 -18.08
C ASP A 106 -24.72 7.67 -18.20
N ALA A 107 -24.84 8.49 -17.15
CA ALA A 107 -24.18 9.80 -17.07
C ALA A 107 -22.65 9.65 -17.14
N PHE A 108 -22.06 8.69 -16.42
CA PHE A 108 -20.63 8.36 -16.57
C PHE A 108 -20.29 7.94 -18.01
N LEU A 109 -21.05 7.00 -18.59
CA LEU A 109 -20.80 6.50 -19.93
C LEU A 109 -20.95 7.55 -21.03
N ALA A 110 -21.79 8.56 -20.82
CA ALA A 110 -21.98 9.67 -21.76
C ALA A 110 -20.69 10.48 -21.96
N THR A 111 -19.81 10.53 -20.96
CA THR A 111 -18.50 11.24 -21.03
C THR A 111 -17.46 10.52 -21.89
N LEU A 112 -17.69 9.25 -22.24
CA LEU A 112 -16.72 8.42 -22.97
C LEU A 112 -17.00 8.42 -24.48
N SER A 113 -15.94 8.19 -25.26
CA SER A 113 -16.07 7.92 -26.70
C SER A 113 -17.04 6.77 -26.99
N GLN A 114 -17.72 6.81 -28.14
CA GLN A 114 -18.71 5.81 -28.53
C GLN A 114 -18.15 4.38 -28.48
N LYS A 115 -16.89 4.16 -28.89
CA LYS A 115 -16.22 2.86 -28.83
C LYS A 115 -16.07 2.37 -27.39
N LYS A 116 -15.51 3.19 -26.49
CA LYS A 116 -15.38 2.84 -25.06
C LYS A 116 -16.73 2.57 -24.42
N ARG A 117 -17.73 3.44 -24.65
CA ARG A 117 -19.10 3.26 -24.14
C ARG A 117 -19.72 1.94 -24.60
N LYS A 118 -19.60 1.60 -25.89
CA LYS A 118 -20.13 0.34 -26.44
C LYS A 118 -19.46 -0.89 -25.83
N ASN A 119 -18.13 -0.84 -25.66
CA ASN A 119 -17.36 -1.93 -25.07
C ASN A 119 -17.76 -2.18 -23.61
N ILE A 120 -17.77 -1.12 -22.78
CA ILE A 120 -18.12 -1.23 -21.35
C ILE A 120 -19.55 -1.79 -21.18
N ARG A 121 -20.52 -1.32 -22.00
CA ARG A 121 -21.89 -1.87 -21.98
C ARG A 121 -21.94 -3.35 -22.38
N ALA A 122 -21.11 -3.77 -23.35
CA ALA A 122 -21.06 -5.15 -23.77
C ALA A 122 -20.42 -6.07 -22.71
N GLU A 123 -19.34 -5.61 -22.07
CA GLU A 123 -18.70 -6.32 -20.95
C GLU A 123 -19.66 -6.47 -19.76
N ARG A 124 -20.38 -5.41 -19.39
CA ARG A 124 -21.33 -5.45 -18.27
C ARG A 124 -22.50 -6.43 -18.49
N ARG A 125 -22.89 -6.73 -19.73
CA ARG A 125 -23.93 -7.74 -20.02
C ARG A 125 -23.45 -9.18 -19.88
N ARG A 126 -22.14 -9.41 -19.78
CA ARG A 126 -21.54 -10.75 -19.65
C ARG A 126 -21.31 -11.16 -18.19
N VAL A 127 -21.58 -10.24 -17.26
CA VAL A 127 -21.52 -10.45 -15.81
C VAL A 127 -22.96 -10.48 -15.30
#